data_AF-A0A8T6LJ21-F1
#
_entry.id   AF-A0A8T6LJ21-F1
#
_cell.length_a   1.000
_cell.length_b   1.000
_cell.length_c   1.000
_cell.angle_alpha   90.00
_cell.angle_beta   90.00
_cell.angle_gamma   90.00
#
_symmetry.space_group_name_H-M   'P 1'
#
loop_
_entity.id
_entity.type
_entity.pdbx_description
1 polymer ?
#
loop_
_entity_poly.entity_id
_entity_poly.type
_entity_poly.pdbx_seq_one_letter_code
_entity_poly.pdbx_strand_id
1 'polypeptide(L)'
;MIPLTPPGRAGLAAAVLVTAGLVAGCAPDARSTAAGADEPVWPGEVWPVSTPEAEGLDPAAIDSLIADIDAGRFGLIDHLLLIRHGRVIADRHWDHGEEYARILAEQEDTVSHLYNYDHPDWHPYYRDSGLHTLQSVTKSVTSVALGIAVDAGYIDGVDAPAWPFLAAYGPDLGEPARANATLEDFLTMRSGIDWAIPGQTYADDTHPTSELEASEAWIDYVVRRPVGTEPGTRFDYNDGVSVLLGKILREATGQRADAWAEEHLFRPIGIRDYYWKITPDGEADTEGGLYLAPHDLARVAYLMLRGGEWDGRRIVSREWVRA
;
A
#
# COMPACT_ATOMS: atom_id res chain seq x y z
N MET A 1 32.39 -45.69 31.06
CA MET A 1 33.78 -45.32 30.76
C MET A 1 34.10 -44.00 31.44
N ILE A 2 34.74 -44.08 32.62
CA ILE A 2 35.74 -43.13 33.15
C ILE A 2 36.93 -43.14 32.14
N PRO A 3 37.81 -42.13 31.94
CA PRO A 3 38.31 -41.05 32.84
C PRO A 3 38.56 -39.68 32.12
N LEU A 4 39.19 -38.59 32.61
CA LEU A 4 39.75 -38.07 33.88
C LEU A 4 40.16 -36.60 33.61
N THR A 5 39.82 -35.66 34.50
CA THR A 5 40.67 -34.49 34.87
C THR A 5 41.86 -34.99 35.71
N PRO A 6 43.02 -34.30 35.89
CA PRO A 6 43.15 -33.18 36.86
C PRO A 6 44.39 -32.23 36.61
N PRO A 7 45.00 -31.51 37.60
CA PRO A 7 44.57 -30.21 38.14
C PRO A 7 45.73 -29.19 38.42
N GLY A 8 45.38 -28.03 39.00
CA GLY A 8 46.22 -27.27 39.95
C GLY A 8 46.72 -25.90 39.45
N ARG A 9 46.94 -24.87 40.26
CA ARG A 9 46.87 -24.64 41.72
C ARG A 9 46.90 -23.11 41.95
N ALA A 10 46.51 -22.70 43.14
CA ALA A 10 46.31 -21.33 43.61
C ALA A 10 47.56 -20.42 43.68
N GLY A 11 47.33 -19.10 43.72
CA GLY A 11 48.32 -18.10 44.11
C GLY A 11 47.70 -16.70 44.28
N LEU A 12 47.37 -16.33 45.52
CA LEU A 12 47.12 -14.94 45.94
C LEU A 12 48.50 -14.28 46.18
N ALA A 13 48.74 -13.08 45.66
CA ALA A 13 49.85 -12.23 46.10
C ALA A 13 49.54 -10.74 45.89
N ALA A 14 50.07 -9.94 46.80
CA ALA A 14 49.65 -8.60 47.16
C ALA A 14 50.11 -7.49 46.21
N ALA A 15 49.48 -6.33 46.41
CA ALA A 15 49.71 -5.06 45.75
C ALA A 15 51.14 -4.52 45.90
N VAL A 16 51.60 -3.79 44.87
CA VAL A 16 52.57 -2.70 45.01
C VAL A 16 52.09 -1.54 44.14
N LEU A 17 51.79 -0.41 44.79
CA LEU A 17 51.67 0.90 44.17
C LEU A 17 53.03 1.31 43.58
N VAL A 18 53.03 1.76 42.34
CA VAL A 18 53.98 2.79 41.89
C VAL A 18 53.18 3.85 41.15
N THR A 19 53.00 4.98 41.81
CA THR A 19 52.62 6.27 41.24
C THR A 19 53.83 6.84 40.51
N ALA A 20 53.69 7.12 39.22
CA ALA A 20 54.54 8.07 38.51
C ALA A 20 53.62 8.93 37.64
N GLY A 21 53.41 10.17 38.08
CA GLY A 21 52.70 11.16 37.31
C GLY A 21 53.54 11.64 36.13
N LEU A 22 52.88 11.85 35.00
CA LEU A 22 53.30 12.82 34.00
C LEU A 22 52.04 13.47 33.43
N VAL A 23 51.91 14.75 33.74
CA VAL A 23 50.97 15.70 33.16
C VAL A 23 51.54 16.11 31.81
N ALA A 24 50.79 15.92 30.72
CA ALA A 24 50.75 16.84 29.58
C ALA A 24 49.78 16.33 28.51
N GLY A 25 48.87 17.21 28.06
CA GLY A 25 48.23 17.07 26.76
C GLY A 25 46.71 17.01 26.81
N CYS A 26 46.07 18.17 26.95
CA CYS A 26 44.70 18.36 26.47
C CYS A 26 44.67 18.09 24.97
N ALA A 27 43.95 17.06 24.56
CA ALA A 27 43.19 17.09 23.33
C ALA A 27 41.75 16.85 23.74
N PRO A 28 40.79 17.75 23.44
CA PRO A 28 39.41 17.33 23.50
C PRO A 28 39.28 16.18 22.48
N ASP A 29 38.89 15.01 22.96
CA ASP A 29 38.30 14.02 22.08
C ASP A 29 37.16 14.73 21.37
N ALA A 30 37.40 15.12 20.13
CA ALA A 30 36.35 15.43 19.18
C ALA A 30 35.62 14.11 18.91
N ARG A 31 34.87 13.64 19.91
CA ARG A 31 33.60 13.02 19.62
C ARG A 31 32.80 14.11 18.94
N SER A 32 32.95 14.14 17.62
CA SER A 32 31.90 14.59 16.74
C SER A 32 30.65 13.85 17.21
N THR A 33 29.88 14.51 18.06
CA THR A 33 28.45 14.30 18.07
C THR A 33 28.04 14.62 16.65
N ALA A 34 27.87 13.59 15.81
CA ALA A 34 27.05 13.68 14.62
C ALA A 34 25.60 13.96 15.10
N ALA A 35 25.41 15.18 15.58
CA ALA A 35 24.11 15.80 15.78
C ALA A 35 23.68 16.25 14.39
N GLY A 36 23.06 15.31 13.68
CA GLY A 36 22.69 15.41 12.28
C GLY A 36 22.33 14.04 11.74
N ALA A 37 21.50 13.28 12.46
CA ALA A 37 20.74 12.22 11.82
C ALA A 37 19.55 12.93 11.17
N ASP A 38 19.57 12.95 9.84
CA ASP A 38 18.77 13.80 8.96
C ASP A 38 17.30 13.88 9.35
N GLU A 39 16.84 15.12 9.56
CA GLU A 39 15.43 15.43 9.61
C GLU A 39 14.77 14.97 8.29
N PRO A 40 13.59 14.31 8.34
CA PRO A 40 12.86 13.95 7.12
C PRO A 40 12.75 15.13 6.16
N VAL A 41 13.06 14.84 4.90
CA VAL A 41 12.76 15.76 3.81
C VAL A 41 11.36 15.46 3.32
N TRP A 42 10.45 16.42 3.50
CA TRP A 42 9.08 16.32 3.02
C TRP A 42 8.94 16.98 1.64
N PRO A 43 8.19 16.37 0.71
CA PRO A 43 7.89 17.03 -0.55
C PRO A 43 6.87 18.15 -0.36
N GLY A 44 7.16 19.32 -0.95
CA GLY A 44 6.21 20.42 -1.07
C GLY A 44 5.22 20.16 -2.21
N GLU A 45 5.03 21.14 -3.10
CA GLU A 45 4.29 20.92 -4.36
C GLU A 45 4.99 19.87 -5.23
N VAL A 46 6.32 19.91 -5.27
CA VAL A 46 7.16 18.93 -5.98
C VAL A 46 8.12 18.25 -5.02
N TRP A 47 8.58 17.05 -5.40
CA TRP A 47 9.60 16.34 -4.66
C TRP A 47 10.96 17.03 -4.80
N PRO A 48 11.72 17.21 -3.70
CA PRO A 48 13.11 17.64 -3.78
C PRO A 48 13.93 16.62 -4.57
N VAL A 49 14.87 17.10 -5.38
CA VAL A 49 15.73 16.25 -6.22
C VAL A 49 17.14 16.21 -5.63
N SER A 50 17.83 15.08 -5.79
CA SER A 50 19.23 14.88 -5.44
C SER A 50 19.91 13.99 -6.49
N THR A 51 21.19 13.66 -6.28
CA THR A 51 21.88 12.66 -7.11
C THR A 51 22.02 11.35 -6.35
N PRO A 52 22.13 10.20 -7.04
CA PRO A 52 22.39 8.92 -6.39
C PRO A 52 23.58 8.96 -5.42
N GLU A 53 24.70 9.54 -5.84
CA GLU A 53 25.94 9.62 -5.05
C GLU A 53 25.76 10.44 -3.78
N ALA A 54 25.04 11.58 -3.89
CA ALA A 54 24.74 12.43 -2.74
C ALA A 54 23.87 11.71 -1.71
N GLU A 55 23.01 10.79 -2.16
CA GLU A 55 22.17 9.95 -1.31
C GLU A 55 22.78 8.57 -0.98
N GLY A 56 24.07 8.38 -1.28
CA GLY A 56 24.84 7.19 -0.90
C GLY A 56 24.54 5.94 -1.74
N LEU A 57 24.09 6.13 -2.99
CA LEU A 57 23.86 5.06 -3.96
C LEU A 57 24.83 5.13 -5.13
N ASP A 58 25.18 3.96 -5.67
CA ASP A 58 26.00 3.84 -6.87
C ASP A 58 25.14 4.17 -8.11
N PRO A 59 25.46 5.25 -8.86
CA PRO A 59 24.73 5.62 -10.07
C PRO A 59 24.75 4.50 -11.12
N ALA A 60 25.83 3.69 -11.19
CA ALA A 60 25.98 2.66 -12.21
C ALA A 60 24.89 1.57 -12.12
N ALA A 61 24.38 1.29 -10.92
CA ALA A 61 23.28 0.34 -10.73
C ALA A 61 21.95 0.88 -11.29
N ILE A 62 21.69 2.18 -11.11
CA ILE A 62 20.49 2.85 -11.62
C ILE A 62 20.56 2.96 -13.14
N ASP A 63 21.73 3.37 -13.67
CA ASP A 63 21.96 3.45 -15.11
C ASP A 63 21.82 2.08 -15.78
N SER A 64 22.29 1.00 -15.14
CA SER A 64 22.10 -0.36 -15.65
C SER A 64 20.63 -0.77 -15.71
N LEU A 65 19.81 -0.39 -14.71
CA LEU A 65 18.37 -0.66 -14.72
C LEU A 65 17.68 0.12 -15.85
N ILE A 66 18.01 1.40 -16.00
CA ILE A 66 17.47 2.25 -17.07
C ILE A 66 17.83 1.65 -18.44
N ALA A 67 19.08 1.23 -18.64
CA ALA A 67 19.52 0.60 -19.89
C ALA A 67 18.77 -0.72 -20.17
N ASP A 68 18.46 -1.51 -19.14
CA ASP A 68 17.65 -2.72 -19.29
C ASP A 68 16.20 -2.40 -19.70
N ILE A 69 15.61 -1.30 -19.18
CA ILE A 69 14.30 -0.81 -19.60
C ILE A 69 14.35 -0.30 -21.05
N ASP A 70 15.34 0.51 -21.40
CA ASP A 70 15.54 1.01 -22.78
C ASP A 70 15.71 -0.13 -23.79
N ALA A 71 16.32 -1.23 -23.36
CA ALA A 71 16.48 -2.45 -24.17
C ALA A 71 15.19 -3.31 -24.25
N GLY A 72 14.09 -2.87 -23.63
CA GLY A 72 12.79 -3.54 -23.66
C GLY A 72 12.72 -4.81 -22.80
N ARG A 73 13.66 -5.01 -21.86
CA ARG A 73 13.75 -6.28 -21.10
C ARG A 73 12.56 -6.54 -20.17
N PHE A 74 11.83 -5.50 -19.81
CA PHE A 74 10.68 -5.56 -18.91
C PHE A 74 9.35 -5.27 -19.61
N GLY A 75 9.34 -5.27 -20.95
CA GLY A 75 8.19 -4.82 -21.73
C GLY A 75 8.06 -3.30 -21.72
N LEU A 76 6.83 -2.80 -21.88
CA LEU A 76 6.54 -1.38 -21.88
C LEU A 76 6.46 -0.88 -20.43
N ILE A 77 7.38 0.00 -20.07
CA ILE A 77 7.41 0.70 -18.79
C ILE A 77 7.16 2.16 -19.09
N ASP A 78 6.13 2.76 -18.48
CA ASP A 78 5.84 4.18 -18.66
C ASP A 78 6.73 5.05 -17.77
N HIS A 79 6.92 4.68 -16.50
CA HIS A 79 7.59 5.54 -15.52
C HIS A 79 8.43 4.76 -14.50
N LEU A 80 9.69 5.14 -14.32
CA LEU A 80 10.55 4.76 -13.20
C LEU A 80 10.77 5.97 -12.28
N LEU A 81 10.35 5.84 -11.02
CA LEU A 81 10.58 6.83 -9.97
C LEU A 81 11.34 6.20 -8.80
N LEU A 82 12.50 6.76 -8.45
CA LEU A 82 13.32 6.31 -7.33
C LEU A 82 13.56 7.46 -6.34
N ILE A 83 13.20 7.24 -5.09
CA ILE A 83 13.30 8.21 -3.99
C ILE A 83 14.16 7.65 -2.87
N ARG A 84 15.13 8.43 -2.42
CA ARG A 84 16.02 8.11 -1.29
C ARG A 84 16.11 9.30 -0.34
N HIS A 85 16.00 9.03 0.97
CA HIS A 85 15.97 10.05 2.04
C HIS A 85 14.99 11.21 1.80
N GLY A 86 13.86 10.95 1.14
CA GLY A 86 12.86 11.97 0.79
C GLY A 86 13.21 12.83 -0.43
N ARG A 87 14.20 12.41 -1.23
CA ARG A 87 14.61 13.08 -2.47
C ARG A 87 14.52 12.14 -3.67
N VAL A 88 13.99 12.65 -4.77
CA VAL A 88 14.01 11.96 -6.07
C VAL A 88 15.45 11.93 -6.56
N ILE A 89 15.92 10.73 -6.90
CA ILE A 89 17.28 10.48 -7.42
C ILE A 89 17.29 9.87 -8.82
N ALA A 90 16.15 9.30 -9.24
CA ALA A 90 15.91 8.95 -10.63
C ALA A 90 14.42 9.14 -10.93
N ASP A 91 14.15 9.76 -12.07
CA ASP A 91 12.82 10.05 -12.57
C ASP A 91 12.91 9.98 -14.09
N ARG A 92 12.34 8.91 -14.66
CA ARG A 92 12.42 8.60 -16.09
C ARG A 92 11.05 8.19 -16.60
N HIS A 93 10.65 8.83 -17.68
CA HIS A 93 9.40 8.59 -18.37
C HIS A 93 9.71 8.13 -19.80
N TRP A 94 8.98 7.13 -20.28
CA TRP A 94 9.05 6.62 -21.64
C TRP A 94 7.69 6.79 -22.29
N ASP A 95 7.67 7.49 -23.42
CA ASP A 95 6.47 7.68 -24.23
C ASP A 95 6.36 6.55 -25.27
N HIS A 96 5.30 5.76 -25.16
CA HIS A 96 4.99 4.65 -26.04
C HIS A 96 3.79 4.93 -26.95
N GLY A 97 3.41 6.19 -27.18
CA GLY A 97 2.16 6.57 -27.85
C GLY A 97 1.85 5.84 -29.16
N GLU A 98 2.82 5.69 -30.07
CA GLU A 98 2.61 4.94 -31.33
C GLU A 98 2.44 3.43 -31.11
N GLU A 99 3.17 2.86 -30.15
CA GLU A 99 3.12 1.45 -29.79
C GLU A 99 1.79 1.10 -29.12
N TYR A 100 1.33 1.94 -28.18
CA TYR A 100 -0.01 1.80 -27.60
C TYR A 100 -1.11 1.97 -28.63
N ALA A 101 -1.02 2.97 -29.52
CA ALA A 101 -1.99 3.13 -30.60
C ALA A 101 -2.08 1.88 -31.50
N ARG A 102 -0.95 1.20 -31.75
CA ARG A 102 -0.92 -0.07 -32.46
C ARG A 102 -1.56 -1.20 -31.64
N ILE A 103 -1.18 -1.38 -30.38
CA ILE A 103 -1.73 -2.42 -29.50
C ILE A 103 -3.25 -2.28 -29.40
N LEU A 104 -3.75 -1.07 -29.15
CA LEU A 104 -5.18 -0.78 -29.06
C LEU A 104 -5.91 -1.00 -30.39
N ALA A 105 -5.25 -0.74 -31.53
CA ALA A 105 -5.83 -1.02 -32.84
C ALA A 105 -5.87 -2.53 -33.18
N GLU A 106 -5.03 -3.33 -32.53
CA GLU A 106 -4.96 -4.79 -32.69
C GLU A 106 -5.83 -5.55 -31.68
N GLN A 107 -6.26 -4.91 -30.58
CA GLN A 107 -7.15 -5.52 -29.61
C GLN A 107 -8.58 -5.66 -30.17
N GLU A 108 -9.08 -6.91 -30.16
CA GLU A 108 -10.44 -7.27 -30.60
C GLU A 108 -11.50 -7.05 -29.51
N ASP A 109 -11.11 -6.68 -28.29
CA ASP A 109 -12.05 -6.42 -27.21
C ASP A 109 -12.74 -5.07 -27.41
N THR A 110 -13.92 -5.17 -28.01
CA THR A 110 -14.82 -4.05 -28.32
C THR A 110 -15.85 -3.80 -27.22
N VAL A 111 -15.75 -4.51 -26.08
CA VAL A 111 -16.70 -4.31 -24.98
C VAL A 111 -16.35 -3.00 -24.28
N SER A 112 -17.13 -1.97 -24.60
CA SER A 112 -17.00 -0.66 -23.96
C SER A 112 -17.69 -0.67 -22.61
N HIS A 113 -16.93 -0.88 -21.54
CA HIS A 113 -17.38 -0.71 -20.16
C HIS A 113 -16.28 -0.14 -19.28
N LEU A 114 -16.66 0.49 -18.16
CA LEU A 114 -15.76 1.21 -17.26
C LEU A 114 -14.66 0.32 -16.65
N TYR A 115 -14.87 -0.99 -16.60
CA TYR A 115 -13.95 -1.96 -16.00
C TYR A 115 -12.98 -2.59 -17.01
N ASN A 116 -13.15 -2.28 -18.30
CA ASN A 116 -12.15 -2.61 -19.29
C ASN A 116 -10.94 -1.67 -19.16
N TYR A 117 -9.88 -2.14 -18.50
CA TYR A 117 -8.66 -1.36 -18.28
C TYR A 117 -7.84 -1.13 -19.56
N ASP A 118 -8.11 -1.92 -20.60
CA ASP A 118 -7.45 -1.77 -21.88
C ASP A 118 -8.20 -0.77 -22.79
N HIS A 119 -9.42 -0.36 -22.41
CA HIS A 119 -10.22 0.53 -23.23
C HIS A 119 -9.81 2.02 -23.05
N PRO A 120 -9.37 2.73 -24.12
CA PRO A 120 -8.80 4.06 -23.99
C PRO A 120 -9.78 5.12 -23.48
N ASP A 121 -11.08 4.98 -23.78
CA ASP A 121 -12.09 5.94 -23.30
C ASP A 121 -12.28 5.93 -21.77
N TRP A 122 -11.97 4.80 -21.12
CA TRP A 122 -12.24 4.54 -19.70
C TRP A 122 -10.98 4.56 -18.83
N HIS A 123 -9.79 4.65 -19.43
CA HIS A 123 -8.53 4.71 -18.72
C HIS A 123 -7.90 6.11 -18.88
N PRO A 124 -7.94 6.98 -17.84
CA PRO A 124 -7.50 8.37 -17.89
C PRO A 124 -6.14 8.64 -18.54
N TYR A 125 -5.17 7.73 -18.41
CA TYR A 125 -3.86 7.87 -19.04
C TYR A 125 -3.95 8.14 -20.56
N TYR A 126 -4.85 7.46 -21.29
CA TYR A 126 -5.02 7.65 -22.73
C TYR A 126 -5.76 8.94 -23.09
N ARG A 127 -6.11 9.76 -22.10
CA ARG A 127 -6.82 11.04 -22.25
C ARG A 127 -5.90 12.21 -21.88
N ASP A 128 -4.62 12.07 -22.20
CA ASP A 128 -3.55 13.03 -21.91
C ASP A 128 -3.42 13.38 -20.41
N SER A 129 -3.73 12.42 -19.53
CA SER A 129 -3.49 12.58 -18.08
C SER A 129 -2.23 11.82 -17.66
N GLY A 130 -1.53 12.31 -16.63
CA GLY A 130 -0.43 11.57 -15.98
C GLY A 130 -0.90 10.52 -14.97
N LEU A 131 -2.20 10.18 -14.96
CA LEU A 131 -2.80 9.26 -14.00
C LEU A 131 -2.74 7.83 -14.52
N HIS A 132 -2.04 6.96 -13.80
CA HIS A 132 -1.99 5.52 -14.10
C HIS A 132 -2.97 4.74 -13.22
N THR A 133 -3.53 3.67 -13.79
CA THR A 133 -4.32 2.71 -13.00
C THR A 133 -3.44 2.11 -11.90
N LEU A 134 -3.95 2.08 -10.68
CA LEU A 134 -3.27 1.44 -9.56
C LEU A 134 -3.67 -0.02 -9.39
N GLN A 135 -4.77 -0.44 -10.03
CA GLN A 135 -5.34 -1.77 -9.84
C GLN A 135 -5.39 -2.11 -8.34
N SER A 136 -4.92 -3.29 -7.95
CA SER A 136 -4.97 -3.76 -6.57
C SER A 136 -4.15 -2.96 -5.55
N VAL A 137 -3.29 -2.02 -5.97
CA VAL A 137 -2.70 -1.04 -5.02
C VAL A 137 -3.80 -0.16 -4.40
N THR A 138 -4.94 0.03 -5.08
CA THR A 138 -6.15 0.67 -4.55
C THR A 138 -6.56 0.11 -3.19
N LYS A 139 -6.50 -1.22 -3.01
CA LYS A 139 -6.87 -1.88 -1.73
C LYS A 139 -5.99 -1.43 -0.56
N SER A 140 -4.71 -1.15 -0.83
CA SER A 140 -3.79 -0.61 0.18
C SER A 140 -4.17 0.82 0.58
N VAL A 141 -4.56 1.66 -0.39
CA VAL A 141 -5.04 3.02 -0.11
C VAL A 141 -6.37 3.00 0.66
N THR A 142 -7.29 2.10 0.30
CA THR A 142 -8.55 1.86 1.03
C THR A 142 -8.27 1.42 2.47
N SER A 143 -7.30 0.53 2.69
CA SER A 143 -6.89 0.11 4.05
C SER A 143 -6.37 1.29 4.88
N VAL A 144 -5.54 2.18 4.31
CA VAL A 144 -5.10 3.40 5.01
C VAL A 144 -6.29 4.29 5.35
N ALA A 145 -7.22 4.49 4.40
CA ALA A 145 -8.44 5.28 4.62
C ALA A 145 -9.31 4.73 5.76
N LEU A 146 -9.46 3.40 5.85
CA LEU A 146 -10.12 2.73 6.96
C LEU A 146 -9.38 2.89 8.29
N GLY A 147 -8.04 2.78 8.28
CA GLY A 147 -7.23 3.03 9.47
C GLY A 147 -7.46 4.42 10.05
N ILE A 148 -7.59 5.43 9.18
CA ILE A 148 -7.92 6.79 9.60
C ILE A 148 -9.32 6.86 10.25
N ALA A 149 -10.31 6.13 9.72
CA ALA A 149 -11.65 6.08 10.30
C ALA A 149 -11.68 5.38 11.67
N VAL A 150 -10.89 4.31 11.83
CA VAL A 150 -10.68 3.63 13.11
C VAL A 150 -10.02 4.58 14.12
N ASP A 151 -8.93 5.26 13.74
CA ASP A 151 -8.23 6.20 14.61
C ASP A 151 -9.12 7.39 15.03
N ALA A 152 -10.02 7.81 14.15
CA ALA A 152 -11.01 8.85 14.42
C ALA A 152 -12.22 8.37 15.25
N GLY A 153 -12.30 7.07 15.57
CA GLY A 153 -13.35 6.49 16.41
C GLY A 153 -14.68 6.25 15.70
N TYR A 154 -14.70 6.19 14.37
CA TYR A 154 -15.90 5.82 13.60
C TYR A 154 -16.13 4.30 13.59
N ILE A 155 -15.08 3.52 13.81
CA ILE A 155 -15.11 2.06 13.91
C ILE A 155 -14.32 1.67 15.15
N ASP A 156 -14.90 0.80 15.99
CA ASP A 156 -14.32 0.35 17.27
C ASP A 156 -13.18 -0.67 17.07
N GLY A 157 -12.18 -0.32 16.26
CA GLY A 157 -11.01 -1.16 15.98
C GLY A 157 -11.26 -2.26 14.96
N VAL A 158 -10.22 -3.05 14.71
CA VAL A 158 -10.27 -4.16 13.72
C VAL A 158 -11.09 -5.36 14.20
N ASP A 159 -11.27 -5.51 15.53
CA ASP A 159 -12.12 -6.55 16.12
C ASP A 159 -13.62 -6.26 15.97
N ALA A 160 -14.00 -5.08 15.46
CA ALA A 160 -15.40 -4.73 15.24
C ALA A 160 -16.06 -5.73 14.27
N PRO A 161 -17.29 -6.20 14.54
CA PRO A 161 -18.02 -7.05 13.61
C PRO A 161 -18.23 -6.34 12.27
N ALA A 162 -17.89 -6.97 11.15
CA ALA A 162 -17.93 -6.33 9.83
C ALA A 162 -19.34 -6.24 9.25
N TRP A 163 -20.13 -7.31 9.37
CA TRP A 163 -21.44 -7.42 8.71
C TRP A 163 -22.53 -6.46 9.23
N PRO A 164 -22.56 -6.02 10.50
CA PRO A 164 -23.55 -5.04 10.95
C PRO A 164 -23.54 -3.72 10.19
N PHE A 165 -22.39 -3.27 9.67
CA PHE A 165 -22.32 -2.09 8.79
C PHE A 165 -23.10 -2.31 7.47
N LEU A 166 -23.29 -3.55 7.05
CA LEU A 166 -23.95 -3.93 5.80
C LEU A 166 -25.40 -4.41 6.02
N ALA A 167 -25.99 -4.14 7.19
CA ALA A 167 -27.31 -4.65 7.56
C ALA A 167 -28.43 -4.29 6.57
N ALA A 168 -28.32 -3.15 5.86
CA ALA A 168 -29.27 -2.72 4.84
C ALA A 168 -29.38 -3.70 3.65
N TYR A 169 -28.37 -4.54 3.43
CA TYR A 169 -28.33 -5.55 2.37
C TYR A 169 -28.77 -6.94 2.84
N GLY A 170 -29.16 -7.07 4.12
CA GLY A 170 -29.71 -8.29 4.69
C GLY A 170 -28.77 -9.50 4.70
N PRO A 171 -27.50 -9.40 5.17
CA PRO A 171 -26.66 -10.57 5.37
C PRO A 171 -27.32 -11.56 6.35
N ASP A 172 -27.16 -12.86 6.13
CA ASP A 172 -27.66 -13.88 7.06
C ASP A 172 -26.81 -13.93 8.33
N LEU A 173 -27.11 -13.07 9.30
CA LEU A 173 -26.43 -13.06 10.61
C LEU A 173 -26.83 -14.26 11.50
N GLY A 174 -27.72 -15.15 11.03
CA GLY A 174 -27.96 -16.45 11.64
C GLY A 174 -26.86 -17.46 11.29
N GLU A 175 -26.13 -17.25 10.20
CA GLU A 175 -24.95 -18.02 9.81
C GLU A 175 -23.76 -17.65 10.73
N PRO A 176 -23.22 -18.58 11.55
CA PRO A 176 -22.17 -18.26 12.50
C PRO A 176 -20.92 -17.63 11.88
N ALA A 177 -20.53 -18.10 10.68
CA ALA A 177 -19.39 -17.57 9.95
C ALA A 177 -19.59 -16.07 9.60
N ARG A 178 -20.81 -15.62 9.30
CA ARG A 178 -21.07 -14.19 9.12
C ARG A 178 -21.14 -13.47 10.45
N ALA A 179 -21.83 -14.04 11.43
CA ALA A 179 -21.99 -13.41 12.75
C ALA A 179 -20.64 -13.11 13.43
N ASN A 180 -19.62 -13.93 13.20
CA ASN A 180 -18.31 -13.84 13.85
C ASN A 180 -17.26 -13.05 13.06
N ALA A 181 -17.49 -12.71 11.79
CA ALA A 181 -16.47 -12.06 10.98
C ALA A 181 -16.20 -10.63 11.45
N THR A 182 -14.93 -10.32 11.65
CA THR A 182 -14.44 -9.00 12.08
C THR A 182 -13.95 -8.17 10.90
N LEU A 183 -13.70 -6.88 11.14
CA LEU A 183 -13.04 -6.03 10.16
C LEU A 183 -11.60 -6.53 9.87
N GLU A 184 -10.89 -7.09 10.85
CA GLU A 184 -9.58 -7.72 10.64
C GLU A 184 -9.66 -8.85 9.61
N ASP A 185 -10.67 -9.71 9.71
CA ASP A 185 -10.87 -10.81 8.77
C ASP A 185 -11.07 -10.29 7.35
N PHE A 186 -11.76 -9.16 7.18
CA PHE A 186 -11.94 -8.55 5.87
C PHE A 186 -10.65 -7.91 5.36
N LEU A 187 -9.97 -7.10 6.19
CA LEU A 187 -8.72 -6.42 5.86
C LEU A 187 -7.59 -7.39 5.48
N THR A 188 -7.61 -8.59 6.08
CA THR A 188 -6.62 -9.63 5.84
C THR A 188 -7.08 -10.69 4.83
N MET A 189 -8.19 -10.45 4.13
CA MET A 189 -8.76 -11.35 3.12
C MET A 189 -9.00 -12.77 3.64
N ARG A 190 -9.49 -12.87 4.87
CA ARG A 190 -9.90 -14.10 5.56
C ARG A 190 -11.38 -14.06 5.92
N SER A 191 -12.21 -13.42 5.10
CA SER A 191 -13.65 -13.25 5.38
C SER A 191 -14.45 -14.55 5.39
N GLY A 192 -13.91 -15.61 4.79
CA GLY A 192 -14.59 -16.88 4.58
C GLY A 192 -15.54 -16.91 3.38
N ILE A 193 -15.79 -15.77 2.73
CA ILE A 193 -16.56 -15.69 1.48
C ILE A 193 -15.81 -16.45 0.41
N ASP A 194 -16.49 -17.37 -0.27
CA ASP A 194 -15.89 -18.13 -1.36
C ASP A 194 -15.70 -17.20 -2.56
N TRP A 195 -14.45 -16.94 -2.93
CA TRP A 195 -14.09 -16.06 -4.05
C TRP A 195 -13.17 -16.73 -5.05
N ALA A 196 -11.97 -17.16 -4.65
CA ALA A 196 -11.07 -17.82 -5.59
C ALA A 196 -11.63 -19.17 -6.05
N ILE A 197 -11.67 -19.36 -7.37
CA ILE A 197 -12.02 -20.64 -7.99
C ILE A 197 -10.73 -21.29 -8.51
N PRO A 198 -10.30 -22.44 -7.95
CA PRO A 198 -9.06 -23.08 -8.37
C PRO A 198 -9.03 -23.35 -9.88
N GLY A 199 -7.99 -22.84 -10.54
CA GLY A 199 -7.76 -23.04 -11.98
C GLY A 199 -8.44 -22.01 -12.88
N GLN A 200 -9.19 -21.06 -12.33
CA GLN A 200 -9.67 -19.90 -13.08
C GLN A 200 -8.67 -18.74 -13.00
N THR A 201 -8.75 -17.87 -14.00
CA THR A 201 -8.02 -16.63 -14.16
C THR A 201 -9.01 -15.47 -14.32
N TYR A 202 -8.54 -14.23 -14.24
CA TYR A 202 -9.36 -13.06 -14.53
C TYR A 202 -9.87 -13.00 -15.98
N ALA A 203 -9.29 -13.80 -16.90
CA ALA A 203 -9.76 -13.92 -18.27
C ALA A 203 -10.98 -14.86 -18.41
N ASP A 204 -11.39 -15.55 -17.34
CA ASP A 204 -12.60 -16.38 -17.34
C ASP A 204 -13.82 -15.54 -16.94
N ASP A 205 -14.82 -15.40 -17.82
CA ASP A 205 -16.03 -14.60 -17.57
C ASP A 205 -16.85 -15.07 -16.35
N THR A 206 -16.63 -16.31 -15.91
CA THR A 206 -17.28 -16.90 -14.72
C THR A 206 -16.49 -16.66 -13.43
N HIS A 207 -15.34 -16.00 -13.52
CA HIS A 207 -14.58 -15.61 -12.33
C HIS A 207 -15.42 -14.61 -11.52
N PRO A 208 -15.48 -14.72 -10.18
CA PRO A 208 -16.37 -13.86 -9.39
C PRO A 208 -16.09 -12.36 -9.52
N THR A 209 -14.85 -11.97 -9.79
CA THR A 209 -14.51 -10.58 -10.11
C THR A 209 -15.14 -10.13 -11.44
N SER A 210 -15.05 -10.95 -12.49
CA SER A 210 -15.67 -10.64 -13.79
C SER A 210 -17.21 -10.59 -13.69
N GLU A 211 -17.82 -11.50 -12.91
CA GLU A 211 -19.26 -11.46 -12.63
C GLU A 211 -19.67 -10.24 -11.79
N LEU A 212 -18.84 -9.83 -10.83
CA LEU A 212 -19.03 -8.62 -10.04
C LEU A 212 -18.97 -7.39 -10.95
N GLU A 213 -17.95 -7.27 -11.79
CA GLU A 213 -17.76 -6.14 -12.69
C GLU A 213 -18.88 -6.01 -13.74
N ALA A 214 -19.52 -7.12 -14.09
CA ALA A 214 -20.71 -7.17 -14.95
C ALA A 214 -22.04 -6.89 -14.22
N SER A 215 -22.03 -6.80 -12.88
CA SER A 215 -23.22 -6.59 -12.06
C SER A 215 -23.56 -5.10 -11.91
N GLU A 216 -24.86 -4.78 -11.84
CA GLU A 216 -25.38 -3.45 -11.50
C GLU A 216 -25.50 -3.22 -9.97
N ALA A 217 -25.25 -4.25 -9.17
CA ALA A 217 -25.42 -4.22 -7.71
C ALA A 217 -24.26 -4.94 -7.02
N TRP A 218 -23.11 -4.27 -6.92
CA TRP A 218 -21.86 -4.86 -6.45
C TRP A 218 -21.94 -5.29 -4.98
N ILE A 219 -22.44 -4.41 -4.09
CA ILE A 219 -22.56 -4.75 -2.67
C ILE A 219 -23.46 -5.98 -2.48
N ASP A 220 -24.62 -6.00 -3.14
CA ASP A 220 -25.59 -7.10 -3.05
C ASP A 220 -25.01 -8.41 -3.62
N TYR A 221 -24.28 -8.35 -4.74
CA TYR A 221 -23.58 -9.50 -5.30
C TYR A 221 -22.64 -10.13 -4.27
N VAL A 222 -21.75 -9.35 -3.65
CA VAL A 222 -20.78 -9.88 -2.68
C VAL A 222 -21.47 -10.36 -1.40
N VAL A 223 -22.45 -9.61 -0.89
CA VAL A 223 -23.20 -9.99 0.33
C VAL A 223 -23.88 -11.36 0.15
N ARG A 224 -24.41 -11.68 -1.03
CA ARG A 224 -25.10 -12.94 -1.33
C ARG A 224 -24.19 -14.12 -1.62
N ARG A 225 -22.87 -13.93 -1.78
CA ARG A 225 -21.93 -15.02 -2.03
C ARG A 225 -21.95 -16.04 -0.88
N PRO A 226 -21.79 -17.34 -1.16
CA PRO A 226 -21.62 -18.35 -0.12
C PRO A 226 -20.39 -18.08 0.76
N VAL A 227 -20.47 -18.52 2.01
CA VAL A 227 -19.33 -18.54 2.94
C VAL A 227 -18.92 -20.00 3.12
N GLY A 228 -17.68 -20.33 2.79
CA GLY A 228 -17.19 -21.72 2.76
C GLY A 228 -16.26 -22.10 3.90
N THR A 229 -15.76 -21.11 4.66
CA THR A 229 -14.87 -21.33 5.81
C THR A 229 -15.13 -20.34 6.94
N GLU A 230 -14.74 -20.72 8.16
CA GLU A 230 -14.76 -19.82 9.32
C GLU A 230 -13.85 -18.60 9.04
N PRO A 231 -14.31 -17.36 9.32
CA PRO A 231 -13.48 -16.17 9.19
C PRO A 231 -12.17 -16.28 9.99
N GLY A 232 -11.14 -15.63 9.49
CA GLY A 232 -9.82 -15.60 10.13
C GLY A 232 -8.98 -16.87 9.94
N THR A 233 -9.54 -17.95 9.36
CA THR A 233 -8.85 -19.25 9.25
C THR A 233 -8.17 -19.53 7.92
N ARG A 234 -8.69 -18.97 6.81
CA ARG A 234 -8.18 -19.20 5.45
C ARG A 234 -8.06 -17.87 4.70
N PHE A 235 -6.88 -17.62 4.12
CA PHE A 235 -6.69 -16.52 3.17
C PHE A 235 -7.32 -16.89 1.82
N ASP A 236 -8.11 -15.98 1.27
CA ASP A 236 -8.70 -16.05 -0.06
C ASP A 236 -8.67 -14.65 -0.68
N TYR A 237 -7.86 -14.46 -1.73
CA TYR A 237 -7.71 -13.15 -2.36
C TYR A 237 -9.04 -12.73 -2.99
N ASN A 238 -9.65 -11.69 -2.44
CA ASN A 238 -11.06 -11.40 -2.65
C ASN A 238 -11.30 -9.91 -2.97
N ASP A 239 -11.58 -9.64 -4.24
CA ASP A 239 -11.85 -8.30 -4.75
C ASP A 239 -13.15 -7.72 -4.15
N GLY A 240 -14.20 -8.55 -4.08
CA GLY A 240 -15.49 -8.17 -3.49
C GLY A 240 -15.41 -7.78 -2.02
N VAL A 241 -14.55 -8.40 -1.21
CA VAL A 241 -14.34 -7.99 0.19
C VAL A 241 -13.74 -6.59 0.26
N SER A 242 -12.87 -6.21 -0.68
CA SER A 242 -12.36 -4.83 -0.76
C SER A 242 -13.49 -3.83 -1.07
N VAL A 243 -14.43 -4.20 -1.94
CA VAL A 243 -15.64 -3.41 -2.21
C VAL A 243 -16.49 -3.25 -0.95
N LEU A 244 -16.68 -4.31 -0.18
CA LEU A 244 -17.37 -4.25 1.11
C LEU A 244 -16.64 -3.36 2.13
N LEU A 245 -15.31 -3.37 2.15
CA LEU A 245 -14.52 -2.47 3.00
C LEU A 245 -14.75 -1.00 2.66
N GLY A 246 -14.86 -0.66 1.38
CA GLY A 246 -15.25 0.68 0.92
C GLY A 246 -16.67 1.06 1.38
N LYS A 247 -17.61 0.11 1.33
CA LYS A 247 -18.97 0.32 1.83
C LYS A 247 -19.02 0.49 3.34
N ILE A 248 -18.29 -0.34 4.10
CA ILE A 248 -18.17 -0.23 5.56
C ILE A 248 -17.66 1.17 5.95
N LEU A 249 -16.62 1.66 5.26
CA LEU A 249 -16.11 3.01 5.47
C LEU A 249 -17.22 4.07 5.30
N ARG A 250 -18.05 3.95 4.26
CA ARG A 250 -19.17 4.88 4.04
C ARG A 250 -20.25 4.79 5.12
N GLU A 251 -20.61 3.59 5.54
CA GLU A 251 -21.63 3.42 6.58
C GLU A 251 -21.15 3.92 7.94
N ALA A 252 -19.85 3.78 8.22
CA ALA A 252 -19.24 4.28 9.45
C ALA A 252 -19.11 5.82 9.46
N THR A 253 -18.65 6.41 8.35
CA THR A 253 -18.26 7.84 8.30
C THR A 253 -19.32 8.76 7.70
N GLY A 254 -20.27 8.20 6.94
CA GLY A 254 -21.20 8.95 6.09
C GLY A 254 -20.59 9.46 4.79
N GLN A 255 -19.31 9.20 4.52
CA GLN A 255 -18.60 9.63 3.31
C GLN A 255 -18.17 8.45 2.45
N ARG A 256 -18.33 8.56 1.13
CA ARG A 256 -17.80 7.56 0.20
C ARG A 256 -16.26 7.57 0.24
N ALA A 257 -15.64 6.43 -0.05
CA ALA A 257 -14.19 6.22 0.17
C ALA A 257 -13.30 7.23 -0.56
N ASP A 258 -13.68 7.65 -1.77
CA ASP A 258 -13.00 8.70 -2.54
C ASP A 258 -13.02 10.06 -1.84
N ALA A 259 -14.18 10.48 -1.32
CA ALA A 259 -14.33 11.75 -0.60
C ALA A 259 -13.60 11.73 0.75
N TRP A 260 -13.71 10.61 1.48
CA TRP A 260 -13.01 10.41 2.74
C TRP A 260 -11.49 10.42 2.56
N ALA A 261 -10.99 9.68 1.56
CA ALA A 261 -9.57 9.69 1.22
C ALA A 261 -9.11 11.08 0.76
N GLU A 262 -9.92 11.81 -0.02
CA GLU A 262 -9.59 13.18 -0.43
C GLU A 262 -9.35 14.09 0.79
N GLU A 263 -10.31 14.11 1.71
CA GLU A 263 -10.29 15.00 2.88
C GLU A 263 -9.19 14.63 3.88
N HIS A 264 -9.05 13.34 4.18
CA HIS A 264 -8.27 12.88 5.33
C HIS A 264 -6.91 12.27 4.98
N LEU A 265 -6.67 11.88 3.72
CA LEU A 265 -5.41 11.28 3.28
C LEU A 265 -4.72 12.12 2.19
N PHE A 266 -5.38 12.34 1.05
CA PHE A 266 -4.79 12.94 -0.15
C PHE A 266 -4.45 14.42 0.05
N ARG A 267 -5.42 15.26 0.42
CA ARG A 267 -5.16 16.70 0.64
C ARG A 267 -4.09 16.94 1.72
N PRO A 268 -4.10 16.24 2.87
CA PRO A 268 -3.06 16.41 3.89
C PRO A 268 -1.64 16.08 3.42
N ILE A 269 -1.46 15.12 2.50
CA ILE A 269 -0.13 14.75 1.99
C ILE A 269 0.23 15.40 0.66
N GLY A 270 -0.67 16.23 0.11
CA GLY A 270 -0.44 17.05 -1.08
C GLY A 270 -0.89 16.45 -2.40
N ILE A 271 -1.67 15.37 -2.39
CA ILE A 271 -2.29 14.79 -3.61
C ILE A 271 -3.53 15.63 -3.94
N ARG A 272 -3.58 16.15 -5.17
CA ARG A 272 -4.65 17.05 -5.64
C ARG A 272 -5.36 16.57 -6.90
N ASP A 273 -4.71 15.72 -7.67
CA ASP A 273 -5.27 15.15 -8.89
C ASP A 273 -5.30 13.63 -8.76
N TYR A 274 -6.49 13.07 -8.94
CA TYR A 274 -6.72 11.63 -8.90
C TYR A 274 -8.02 11.33 -9.65
N TYR A 275 -8.16 10.09 -10.08
CA TYR A 275 -9.41 9.58 -10.57
C TYR A 275 -9.75 8.30 -9.82
N TRP A 276 -10.98 8.17 -9.36
CA TRP A 276 -11.46 6.96 -8.71
C TRP A 276 -12.76 6.55 -9.39
N LYS A 277 -12.77 5.36 -9.98
CA LYS A 277 -13.98 4.80 -10.61
C LYS A 277 -15.11 4.72 -9.59
N ILE A 278 -16.33 4.97 -10.06
CA ILE A 278 -17.55 4.83 -9.28
C ILE A 278 -18.31 3.60 -9.79
N THR A 279 -18.69 2.72 -8.88
CA THR A 279 -19.46 1.50 -9.15
C THR A 279 -20.90 1.82 -9.56
N PRO A 280 -21.64 0.89 -10.19
CA PRO A 280 -23.05 1.13 -10.58
C PRO A 280 -23.96 1.44 -9.39
N ASP A 281 -23.66 0.91 -8.20
CA ASP A 281 -24.37 1.21 -6.96
C ASP A 281 -23.89 2.52 -6.27
N GLY A 282 -23.03 3.29 -6.93
CA GLY A 282 -22.65 4.65 -6.54
C GLY A 282 -21.58 4.72 -5.45
N GLU A 283 -20.85 3.62 -5.23
CA GLU A 283 -19.69 3.54 -4.33
C GLU A 283 -18.38 3.79 -5.10
N ALA A 284 -17.30 4.06 -4.38
CA ALA A 284 -15.98 4.10 -5.00
C ALA A 284 -15.53 2.65 -5.23
N ASP A 285 -14.97 2.35 -6.40
CA ASP A 285 -14.40 1.05 -6.72
C ASP A 285 -13.10 0.85 -5.91
N THR A 286 -13.24 0.29 -4.72
CA THR A 286 -12.12 0.00 -3.82
C THR A 286 -11.40 -1.31 -4.14
N GLU A 287 -11.81 -2.04 -5.19
CA GLU A 287 -11.10 -3.24 -5.62
C GLU A 287 -9.88 -2.87 -6.47
N GLY A 288 -10.04 -1.93 -7.40
CA GLY A 288 -9.00 -1.61 -8.38
C GLY A 288 -9.09 -0.22 -9.00
N GLY A 289 -10.12 0.55 -8.68
CA GLY A 289 -10.52 1.71 -9.46
C GLY A 289 -9.76 3.02 -9.22
N LEU A 290 -8.72 3.07 -8.38
CA LEU A 290 -7.96 4.30 -8.13
C LEU A 290 -6.86 4.51 -9.17
N TYR A 291 -6.69 5.77 -9.56
CA TYR A 291 -5.65 6.24 -10.45
C TYR A 291 -4.91 7.39 -9.79
N LEU A 292 -3.58 7.31 -9.79
CA LEU A 292 -2.69 8.36 -9.28
C LEU A 292 -1.51 8.57 -10.22
N ALA A 293 -0.90 9.75 -10.15
CA ALA A 293 0.42 9.97 -10.71
C ALA A 293 1.49 9.22 -9.86
N PRO A 294 2.59 8.75 -10.45
CA PRO A 294 3.62 8.01 -9.71
C PRO A 294 4.21 8.77 -8.51
N HIS A 295 4.36 10.09 -8.65
CA HIS A 295 4.80 10.96 -7.56
C HIS A 295 3.81 11.04 -6.40
N ASP A 296 2.51 10.93 -6.69
CA ASP A 296 1.46 10.98 -5.67
C ASP A 296 1.28 9.63 -4.98
N LEU A 297 1.38 8.52 -5.72
CA LEU A 297 1.51 7.20 -5.10
C LEU A 297 2.73 7.14 -4.16
N ALA A 298 3.85 7.74 -4.56
CA ALA A 298 5.03 7.83 -3.71
C ALA A 298 4.80 8.63 -2.42
N ARG A 299 3.88 9.60 -2.39
CA ARG A 299 3.49 10.31 -1.15
C ARG A 299 2.80 9.36 -0.18
N VAL A 300 1.90 8.50 -0.65
CA VAL A 300 1.27 7.46 0.18
C VAL A 300 2.32 6.48 0.71
N ALA A 301 3.21 5.98 -0.15
CA ALA A 301 4.28 5.08 0.28
C ALA A 301 5.22 5.74 1.31
N TYR A 302 5.56 7.01 1.11
CA TYR A 302 6.42 7.75 2.03
C TYR A 302 5.72 8.02 3.37
N LEU A 303 4.42 8.34 3.38
CA LEU A 303 3.61 8.43 4.60
C LEU A 303 3.74 7.13 5.41
N MET A 304 3.57 5.97 4.77
CA MET A 304 3.68 4.66 5.43
C MET A 304 5.11 4.41 5.93
N LEU A 305 6.14 4.72 5.12
CA LEU A 305 7.54 4.62 5.52
C LEU A 305 7.85 5.49 6.76
N ARG A 306 7.17 6.63 6.90
CA ARG A 306 7.30 7.55 8.04
C ARG A 306 6.38 7.20 9.21
N GLY A 307 5.78 6.01 9.21
CA GLY A 307 4.94 5.53 10.29
C GLY A 307 3.61 6.28 10.41
N GLY A 308 3.07 6.75 9.29
CA GLY A 308 1.79 7.47 9.23
C GLY A 308 1.90 8.94 9.64
N GLU A 309 3.10 9.49 9.74
CA GLU A 309 3.33 10.93 9.92
C GLU A 309 3.63 11.60 8.59
N TRP A 310 3.10 12.81 8.43
CA TRP A 310 3.42 13.70 7.33
C TRP A 310 3.70 15.10 7.86
N ASP A 311 4.95 15.55 7.73
CA ASP A 311 5.39 16.90 8.14
C ASP A 311 4.93 17.30 9.56
N GLY A 312 5.19 16.44 10.53
CA GLY A 312 4.82 16.63 11.94
C GLY A 312 3.34 16.37 12.28
N ARG A 313 2.50 16.07 11.28
CA ARG A 313 1.10 15.69 11.48
C ARG A 313 0.91 14.17 11.37
N ARG A 314 0.29 13.54 12.38
CA ARG A 314 -0.19 12.16 12.26
C ARG A 314 -1.40 12.12 11.33
N ILE A 315 -1.30 11.38 10.24
CA ILE A 315 -2.42 11.13 9.32
C ILE A 315 -3.11 9.82 9.71
N VAL A 316 -2.34 8.76 9.91
CA VAL A 316 -2.79 7.45 10.36
C VAL A 316 -1.86 6.94 11.46
N SER A 317 -2.39 6.21 12.43
CA SER A 317 -1.68 5.77 13.62
C SER A 317 -0.48 4.89 13.29
N ARG A 318 0.53 4.94 14.17
CA ARG A 318 1.72 4.11 14.01
C ARG A 318 1.39 2.64 14.22
N GLU A 319 0.40 2.37 15.07
CA GLU A 319 -0.19 1.06 15.31
C GLU A 319 -0.73 0.47 14.02
N TRP A 320 -1.58 1.20 13.29
CA TRP A 320 -2.12 0.74 12.00
C TRP A 320 -1.03 0.45 10.98
N VAL A 321 -0.02 1.32 10.87
CA VAL A 321 1.08 1.15 9.90
C VAL A 321 1.96 -0.06 10.20
N ARG A 322 2.00 -0.53 11.45
CA ARG A 322 2.83 -1.66 11.89
C ARG A 322 2.09 -3.00 11.90
N ALA A 323 0.76 -2.98 11.86
CA ALA A 323 -0.10 -4.15 12.00
C ALA A 323 0.12 -5.15 10.86
#